data_AF-M1CZB9-F1
#
_entry.id   AF-M1CZB9-F1
#
_cell.length_a   1.000
_cell.length_b   1.000
_cell.length_c   1.000
_cell.angle_alpha   90.00
_cell.angle_beta   90.00
_cell.angle_gamma   90.00
#
_symmetry.space_group_name_H-M   'P 1'
#
loop_
_entity.id
_entity.type
_entity.pdbx_description
1 polymer ?
#
loop_
_entity_poly.entity_id
_entity_poly.type
_entity_poly.pdbx_seq_one_letter_code
_entity_poly.pdbx_strand_id
1 'polypeptide(L)'
;MNELGKTTDDKIEAAVKNGYLKTDTEFLSQEVRGGSCCVTALIQKGNLVVSNAGDCRAVVSRGGLAEALTSDHRPSRKDEKDRIEASVSSLSLDDEIMLSYVLPYLLNMNSG
;
A
#
# COMPACT_ATOMS: atom_id res chain seq x y z
N MET A 1 -17.73 4.01 15.97
CA MET A 1 -16.27 3.75 15.97
C MET A 1 -15.62 4.74 16.92
N ASN A 2 -14.96 4.26 17.97
CA ASN A 2 -14.37 5.10 19.02
C ASN A 2 -13.15 5.87 18.51
N GLU A 3 -12.97 7.11 18.95
CA GLU A 3 -11.86 7.98 18.56
C GLU A 3 -10.47 7.36 18.81
N LEU A 4 -10.34 6.49 19.83
CA LEU A 4 -9.10 5.74 20.11
C LEU A 4 -8.69 4.75 19.01
N GLY A 5 -9.66 4.18 18.28
CA GLY A 5 -9.39 3.24 17.19
C GLY A 5 -8.79 3.96 15.99
N LYS A 6 -9.36 5.11 15.64
CA LYS A 6 -8.95 5.93 14.50
C LYS A 6 -7.48 6.37 14.62
N THR A 7 -7.06 6.84 15.80
CA THR A 7 -5.67 7.26 16.04
C THR A 7 -4.66 6.13 15.96
N THR A 8 -5.07 4.88 16.17
CA THR A 8 -4.18 3.71 16.08
C THR A 8 -3.99 3.30 14.62
N ASP A 9 -5.06 3.34 13.84
CA ASP A 9 -5.03 3.02 12.40
C ASP A 9 -4.19 4.03 11.62
N ASP A 10 -4.36 5.33 11.91
CA ASP A 10 -3.55 6.41 11.32
C ASP A 10 -2.04 6.21 11.59
N LYS A 11 -1.69 5.71 12.79
CA LYS A 11 -0.29 5.42 13.15
C LYS A 11 0.27 4.22 12.40
N ILE A 12 -0.53 3.17 12.22
CA ILE A 12 -0.11 1.98 11.47
C ILE A 12 0.07 2.34 9.99
N GLU A 13 -0.86 3.09 9.41
CA GLU A 13 -0.76 3.59 8.04
C GLU A 13 0.53 4.40 7.85
N ALA A 14 0.78 5.38 8.73
CA ALA A 14 1.99 6.18 8.69
C ALA A 14 3.26 5.33 8.82
N ALA A 15 3.26 4.32 9.70
CA ALA A 15 4.40 3.42 9.88
C ALA A 15 4.68 2.57 8.63
N VAL A 16 3.63 2.00 8.01
CA VAL A 16 3.76 1.21 6.77
C VAL A 16 4.29 2.09 5.64
N LYS A 17 3.72 3.29 5.47
CA LYS A 17 4.18 4.27 4.48
C LYS A 17 5.65 4.64 4.68
N ASN A 18 6.04 4.98 5.90
CA ASN A 18 7.43 5.31 6.22
C ASN A 18 8.36 4.11 5.96
N GLY A 19 7.93 2.89 6.24
CA GLY A 19 8.70 1.68 5.92
C GLY A 19 8.96 1.52 4.43
N TYR A 20 7.95 1.76 3.60
CA TYR A 20 8.07 1.67 2.14
C TYR A 20 9.01 2.75 1.60
N LEU A 21 8.79 4.01 1.98
CA LEU A 21 9.63 5.13 1.55
C LEU A 21 11.08 4.95 1.97
N LYS A 22 11.32 4.56 3.22
CA LYS A 22 12.68 4.31 3.71
C LYS A 22 13.37 3.19 2.93
N THR A 23 12.67 2.09 2.68
CA THR A 23 13.23 0.96 1.91
C THR A 23 13.56 1.39 0.49
N ASP A 24 12.70 2.18 -0.15
CA ASP A 24 12.90 2.69 -1.50
C ASP A 24 14.12 3.64 -1.57
N THR A 25 14.22 4.59 -0.63
CA THR A 25 15.38 5.48 -0.52
C THR A 25 16.69 4.71 -0.31
N GLU A 26 16.69 3.73 0.60
CA GLU A 26 17.86 2.87 0.84
C GLU A 26 18.22 2.03 -0.38
N PHE A 27 17.23 1.52 -1.13
CA PHE A 27 17.47 0.80 -2.38
C PHE A 27 18.05 1.70 -3.46
N LEU A 28 17.48 2.90 -3.68
CA LEU A 28 17.96 3.87 -4.68
C LEU A 28 19.40 4.31 -4.42
N SER A 29 19.81 4.40 -3.14
CA SER A 29 21.19 4.73 -2.74
C SER A 29 22.24 3.68 -3.16
N GLN A 30 21.83 2.48 -3.54
CA GLN A 30 22.75 1.41 -3.96
C GLN A 30 23.15 1.52 -5.43
N GLU A 31 22.58 2.46 -6.19
CA GLU A 31 22.83 2.67 -7.63
C GLU A 31 22.58 1.42 -8.50
N VAL A 32 21.81 0.46 -7.99
CA VAL A 32 21.44 -0.76 -8.71
C VAL A 32 20.16 -0.52 -9.51
N ARG A 33 20.14 -0.95 -10.78
CA ARG A 33 18.90 -0.94 -11.58
C ARG A 33 18.02 -2.13 -11.23
N GLY A 34 16.81 -1.85 -10.76
CA GLY A 34 15.81 -2.87 -10.45
C GLY A 34 14.59 -2.28 -9.77
N GLY A 35 13.65 -3.14 -9.43
CA GLY A 35 12.45 -2.81 -8.68
C GLY A 35 11.69 -4.08 -8.32
N SER A 36 10.72 -3.97 -7.41
CA SER A 36 9.86 -5.10 -7.01
C SER A 36 8.44 -4.61 -6.74
N CYS A 37 7.44 -5.48 -6.97
CA CYS A 37 6.15 -5.31 -6.31
C CYS A 37 6.21 -5.88 -4.90
N CYS A 38 5.32 -5.42 -4.02
CA CYS A 38 5.19 -5.96 -2.67
C CYS A 38 3.75 -5.90 -2.18
N VAL A 39 3.38 -6.89 -1.36
CA VAL A 39 2.18 -6.87 -0.53
C VAL A 39 2.62 -7.13 0.91
N THR A 40 2.13 -6.33 1.83
CA THR A 40 2.36 -6.53 3.27
C THR A 40 1.04 -6.84 3.96
N ALA A 41 1.03 -7.85 4.82
CA ALA A 41 -0.09 -8.17 5.70
C ALA A 41 0.40 -8.15 7.16
N LEU A 42 -0.07 -7.17 7.93
CA LEU A 42 0.21 -7.06 9.35
C LEU A 42 -0.98 -7.55 10.17
N ILE A 43 -0.80 -8.62 10.93
CA ILE A 43 -1.82 -9.14 11.84
C ILE A 43 -1.43 -8.78 13.27
N GLN A 44 -2.27 -7.98 13.94
CA GLN A 44 -2.06 -7.57 15.33
C GLN A 44 -3.37 -7.52 16.10
N LYS A 45 -3.44 -8.27 17.21
CA LYS A 45 -4.62 -8.31 18.11
C LYS A 45 -5.93 -8.63 17.38
N GLY A 46 -5.86 -9.47 16.36
CA GLY A 46 -7.00 -9.84 15.52
C GLY A 46 -7.42 -8.76 14.52
N ASN A 47 -6.61 -7.72 14.29
CA ASN A 47 -6.76 -6.82 13.15
C ASN A 47 -5.74 -7.21 12.08
N LEU A 48 -6.18 -7.24 10.82
CA LEU A 48 -5.37 -7.42 9.64
C LEU A 48 -5.28 -6.08 8.90
N VAL A 49 -4.06 -5.60 8.66
CA VAL A 49 -3.78 -4.45 7.81
C VAL A 49 -3.06 -4.93 6.58
N VAL A 50 -3.60 -4.65 5.40
CA VAL A 50 -2.95 -4.99 4.12
C VAL A 50 -2.54 -3.74 3.38
N SER A 51 -1.35 -3.74 2.78
CA SER A 51 -0.87 -2.72 1.86
C SER A 51 -0.22 -3.35 0.62
N ASN A 52 -0.22 -2.64 -0.52
CA ASN A 52 0.28 -3.15 -1.80
C ASN A 52 1.05 -2.08 -2.58
N ALA A 53 2.27 -2.34 -3.03
CA ALA A 53 2.95 -1.52 -4.04
C ALA A 53 3.16 -2.34 -5.31
N GLY A 54 2.69 -1.82 -6.44
CA GLY A 54 2.76 -2.52 -7.74
C GLY A 54 1.56 -3.44 -8.05
N ASP A 55 1.81 -4.46 -8.87
CA ASP A 55 0.80 -5.33 -9.49
C ASP A 55 0.55 -6.65 -8.74
N CYS A 56 1.16 -6.81 -7.57
CA CYS A 56 0.83 -7.85 -6.61
C CYS A 56 -0.65 -7.75 -6.13
N ARG A 57 -1.22 -8.84 -5.59
CA ARG A 57 -2.60 -8.88 -5.07
C ARG A 57 -2.74 -9.70 -3.78
N ALA A 58 -3.42 -9.13 -2.78
CA ALA A 58 -3.87 -9.85 -1.61
C ALA A 58 -5.32 -10.32 -1.76
N VAL A 59 -5.57 -11.58 -1.40
CA VAL A 59 -6.92 -12.18 -1.40
C VAL A 59 -7.10 -12.93 -0.09
N VAL A 60 -8.25 -12.78 0.55
CA VAL A 60 -8.63 -13.54 1.76
C VAL A 60 -9.82 -14.44 1.44
N SER A 61 -9.87 -15.61 2.09
CA SER A 61 -11.07 -16.46 2.05
C SER A 61 -11.93 -16.23 3.29
N ARG A 62 -13.21 -15.91 3.09
CA ARG A 62 -14.22 -15.79 4.16
C ARG A 62 -15.46 -16.58 3.77
N GLY A 63 -15.91 -17.48 4.64
CA GLY A 63 -17.08 -18.33 4.36
C GLY A 63 -16.95 -19.17 3.09
N GLY A 64 -15.71 -19.53 2.69
CA GLY A 64 -15.44 -20.25 1.44
C GLY A 64 -15.43 -19.37 0.17
N LEU A 65 -15.65 -18.06 0.29
CA LEU A 65 -15.58 -17.11 -0.81
C LEU A 65 -14.23 -16.38 -0.82
N ALA A 66 -13.67 -16.17 -2.00
CA ALA A 66 -12.43 -15.42 -2.19
C ALA A 66 -12.74 -13.93 -2.38
N GLU A 67 -12.17 -13.07 -1.54
CA GLU A 67 -12.37 -11.63 -1.56
C GLU A 67 -11.03 -10.90 -1.72
N ALA A 68 -10.92 -10.06 -2.74
CA ALA A 68 -9.72 -9.25 -2.97
C ALA A 68 -9.63 -8.14 -1.91
N LEU A 69 -8.45 -8.05 -1.27
CA LEU A 69 -8.15 -7.01 -0.28
C LEU A 69 -7.37 -5.84 -0.88
N THR A 70 -6.75 -6.01 -2.04
CA THR A 70 -6.00 -4.95 -2.72
C THR A 70 -6.40 -4.87 -4.19
N SER A 71 -6.12 -3.73 -4.81
CA SER A 71 -6.30 -3.51 -6.24
C SER A 71 -4.93 -3.32 -6.90
N ASP A 72 -4.64 -4.10 -7.94
CA ASP A 72 -3.35 -4.03 -8.65
C ASP A 72 -3.10 -2.63 -9.20
N HIS A 73 -1.89 -2.11 -9.03
CA HIS A 73 -1.49 -0.86 -9.65
C HIS A 73 -0.99 -1.13 -11.07
N ARG A 74 -1.86 -0.87 -12.04
CA ARG A 74 -1.56 -1.03 -13.47
C ARG A 74 -1.62 0.33 -14.17
N PRO A 75 -0.66 0.68 -15.03
CA PRO A 75 -0.67 1.94 -15.78
C PRO A 75 -1.92 2.15 -16.66
N SER A 76 -2.62 1.07 -17.01
CA SER A 76 -3.86 1.12 -17.78
C SER A 76 -5.09 1.52 -16.96
N ARG A 77 -5.01 1.48 -15.61
CA ARG A 77 -6.10 1.97 -14.77
C ARG A 77 -6.19 3.49 -14.89
N LYS A 78 -7.40 4.00 -15.03
CA LYS A 78 -7.61 5.42 -15.32
C LYS A 78 -7.03 6.34 -14.25
N ASP A 79 -7.26 6.03 -12.97
CA ASP A 79 -6.72 6.80 -11.85
C ASP A 79 -5.19 6.80 -11.83
N GLU A 80 -4.59 5.65 -12.09
CA GLU A 80 -3.15 5.49 -12.14
C GLU A 80 -2.52 6.19 -13.34
N LYS A 81 -3.16 6.09 -14.51
CA LYS A 81 -2.78 6.82 -15.72
C LYS A 81 -2.82 8.33 -15.51
N ASP A 82 -3.94 8.84 -15.01
CA ASP A 82 -4.13 10.27 -14.78
C ASP A 82 -3.06 10.81 -13.79
N ARG A 83 -2.71 10.02 -12.75
CA ARG A 83 -1.64 10.35 -11.79
C ARG A 83 -0.26 10.40 -12.45
N ILE A 84 0.10 9.39 -13.25
CA ILE A 84 1.39 9.33 -13.95
C ILE A 84 1.50 10.52 -14.93
N GLU A 85 0.45 10.80 -15.68
CA GLU A 85 0.45 11.90 -16.65
C GLU A 85 0.57 13.28 -15.97
N ALA A 86 -0.07 13.47 -14.80
CA ALA A 86 0.06 14.70 -14.03
C ALA A 86 1.49 14.90 -13.48
N SER A 87 2.08 13.84 -12.91
CA SER A 87 3.42 13.89 -12.30
C SER A 87 4.56 14.04 -13.31
N VAL A 88 4.41 13.51 -14.52
CA VAL A 88 5.39 13.70 -15.60
C VAL A 88 5.39 15.14 -16.14
N SER A 89 4.29 15.90 -15.94
CA SER A 89 4.17 17.27 -16.44
C SER A 89 4.80 18.34 -15.53
N SER A 90 5.11 18.02 -14.27
CA SER A 90 5.62 18.97 -13.28
C SER A 90 6.60 18.31 -12.27
N LEU A 91 7.91 18.51 -12.52
CA LEU A 91 9.05 18.35 -11.59
C LEU A 91 9.63 16.95 -11.29
N SER A 92 10.86 16.98 -10.76
CA SER A 92 11.85 15.92 -10.55
C SER A 92 11.31 14.62 -9.96
N LEU A 93 11.65 13.51 -10.61
CA LEU A 93 11.13 12.14 -10.48
C LEU A 93 11.37 11.42 -9.14
N ASP A 94 11.89 12.08 -8.11
CA ASP A 94 12.52 11.36 -7.00
C ASP A 94 11.64 11.15 -5.75
N ASP A 95 10.55 11.90 -5.54
CA ASP A 95 9.89 11.90 -4.21
C ASP A 95 8.39 11.48 -4.14
N GLU A 96 7.64 11.45 -5.25
CA GLU A 96 6.16 11.33 -5.17
C GLU A 96 5.52 10.03 -5.72
N ILE A 97 6.30 9.14 -6.36
CA ILE A 97 5.71 7.99 -7.05
C ILE A 97 5.14 6.94 -6.08
N MET A 98 5.59 6.88 -4.83
CA MET A 98 5.18 5.86 -3.85
C MET A 98 3.91 6.20 -3.05
N LEU A 99 3.43 7.45 -3.06
CA LEU A 99 2.47 7.92 -2.04
C LEU A 99 1.02 7.42 -2.20
N SER A 100 0.60 7.02 -3.40
CA SER A 100 -0.78 6.57 -3.66
C SER A 100 -0.99 5.06 -3.47
N TYR A 101 0.05 4.30 -3.19
CA TYR A 101 -0.02 2.83 -3.25
C TYR A 101 -0.29 2.15 -1.91
N VAL A 102 -0.03 2.82 -0.78
CA VAL A 102 -0.38 2.26 0.52
C VAL A 102 -1.86 2.52 0.78
N LEU A 103 -2.73 1.66 0.26
CA LEU A 103 -4.12 1.56 0.73
C LEU A 103 -4.13 0.65 1.95
N PRO A 104 -4.18 1.15 3.19
CA PRO A 104 -4.41 0.31 4.35
C PRO A 104 -5.84 -0.24 4.28
N TYR A 105 -5.98 -1.52 3.96
CA TYR A 105 -7.22 -2.23 4.21
C TYR A 105 -7.19 -2.76 5.63
N LEU A 106 -7.98 -2.14 6.52
CA LEU A 106 -8.14 -2.59 7.89
C LEU A 106 -9.32 -3.57 7.98
N LEU A 107 -9.01 -4.82 8.33
CA LEU A 107 -10.00 -5.85 8.55
C LEU A 107 -9.93 -6.34 10.00
N ASN A 108 -11.03 -6.26 10.74
CA ASN A 108 -11.14 -6.94 12.02
C ASN A 108 -11.42 -8.43 11.78
N MET A 109 -10.48 -9.30 12.15
CA MET A 109 -10.59 -10.76 12.04
C MET A 109 -11.38 -11.39 13.19
N ASN A 110 -11.64 -10.68 14.28
CA ASN A 110 -12.40 -11.20 15.43
C ASN A 110 -13.92 -11.17 15.22
N SER A 111 -14.40 -10.59 14.11
CA SER A 111 -15.81 -10.55 13.74
C SER A 111 -16.21 -11.60 12.71
N GLY A 112 -15.42 -12.66 12.57
CA GLY A 112 -15.71 -13.83 11.72
C GLY A 112 -16.72 -14.79 12.36
#